data_AF-A0A432DTK6-F1
#
_entry.id   AF-A0A432DTK6-F1
#
_cell.length_a   1.000
_cell.length_b   1.000
_cell.length_c   1.000
_cell.angle_alpha   90.00
_cell.angle_beta   90.00
_cell.angle_gamma   90.00
#
_symmetry.space_group_name_H-M   'P 1'
#
loop_
_entity.id
_entity.type
_entity.pdbx_description
1 polymer ?
#
loop_
_entity_poly.entity_id
_entity_poly.type
_entity_poly.pdbx_seq_one_letter_code
_entity_poly.pdbx_strand_id
1 'polypeptide(L)'
;MIDSGADPFEKNFENISAFDYAKEHNVSFLSLFNDRKHDNKEDTVIVEGIYKNDCKSETGLIILDAENAYLDLMTHDGYVRLVMAIKNNDIFFNSLAAITRLDKTLDWKSISLEKPVLRIEPVSEDKISVHWTGFYNSRIKTVEIPENPFIIEGKRDHIIEKCK
;
A
#
# COMPACT_ATOMS: atom_id res chain seq x y z
N MET A 1 -2.02 17.17 -8.41
CA MET A 1 -1.53 17.55 -7.07
C MET A 1 -1.90 18.98 -6.72
N ILE A 2 -1.40 20.03 -7.40
CA ILE A 2 -1.89 21.41 -7.14
C ILE A 2 -3.38 21.54 -7.52
N ASP A 3 -3.76 20.99 -8.68
CA ASP A 3 -5.18 20.89 -9.09
C ASP A 3 -6.01 19.93 -8.22
N SER A 4 -5.36 19.23 -7.29
CA SER A 4 -5.96 18.28 -6.34
C SER A 4 -5.93 18.80 -4.89
N GLY A 5 -5.51 20.06 -4.67
CA GLY A 5 -5.52 20.71 -3.37
C GLY A 5 -4.26 20.53 -2.51
N ALA A 6 -3.16 20.02 -3.05
CA ALA A 6 -1.89 19.92 -2.31
C ALA A 6 -1.26 21.32 -2.13
N ASP A 7 -0.86 21.66 -0.90
CA ASP A 7 -0.20 22.94 -0.58
C ASP A 7 1.31 22.83 -0.84
N PRO A 8 1.86 23.54 -1.85
CA PRO A 8 3.28 23.46 -2.19
C PRO A 8 4.20 24.12 -1.16
N PHE A 9 3.64 24.83 -0.18
CA PHE A 9 4.35 25.45 0.93
C PHE A 9 4.31 24.62 2.21
N GLU A 10 3.58 23.49 2.22
CA GLU A 10 3.59 22.57 3.34
C GLU A 10 5.00 21.99 3.54
N LYS A 11 5.47 22.03 4.79
CA LYS A 11 6.82 21.60 5.17
C LYS A 11 6.80 20.15 5.63
N ASN A 12 7.79 19.38 5.20
CA ASN A 12 7.99 18.02 5.70
C ASN A 12 8.64 18.02 7.10
N PHE A 13 8.92 16.82 7.64
CA PHE A 13 9.60 16.65 8.93
C PHE A 13 11.02 17.26 9.00
N GLU A 14 11.63 17.55 7.85
CA GLU A 14 12.94 18.20 7.73
C GLU A 14 12.80 19.72 7.55
N ASN A 15 11.59 20.26 7.73
CA ASN A 15 11.25 21.68 7.60
C ASN A 15 11.45 22.30 6.19
N ILE A 16 11.54 21.48 5.14
CA ILE A 16 11.66 21.92 3.76
C ILE A 16 10.32 21.74 3.03
N SER A 17 9.88 22.77 2.30
CA SER A 17 8.72 22.67 1.39
C SER A 17 9.16 22.30 -0.03
N ALA A 18 8.23 21.83 -0.85
CA ALA A 18 8.50 21.55 -2.27
C ALA A 18 8.97 22.81 -3.01
N PHE A 19 8.45 23.98 -2.62
CA PHE A 19 8.90 25.27 -3.15
C PHE A 19 10.32 25.63 -2.72
N ASP A 20 10.65 25.43 -1.44
CA ASP A 20 12.00 25.70 -0.91
C ASP A 20 13.06 24.84 -1.61
N TYR A 21 12.76 23.56 -1.82
CA TYR A 21 13.63 22.64 -2.56
C TYR A 21 13.87 23.11 -4.01
N ALA A 22 12.81 23.50 -4.73
CA ALA A 22 12.95 23.98 -6.10
C ALA A 22 13.87 25.20 -6.20
N LYS A 23 13.73 26.12 -5.24
CA LYS A 23 14.54 27.33 -5.12
C LYS A 23 15.99 27.03 -4.81
N GLU A 24 16.26 26.12 -3.87
CA GLU A 24 17.63 25.74 -3.48
C GLU A 24 18.40 25.06 -4.62
N HIS A 25 17.71 24.22 -5.40
CA HIS A 25 18.32 23.44 -6.48
C HIS A 25 18.24 24.08 -7.87
N ASN A 26 17.73 25.32 -7.96
CA ASN A 26 17.55 26.08 -9.22
C ASN A 26 16.82 25.28 -10.31
N VAL A 27 15.83 24.49 -9.91
CA VAL A 27 14.96 23.73 -10.81
C VAL A 27 13.61 24.41 -10.91
N SER A 28 12.97 24.32 -12.08
CA SER A 28 11.61 24.84 -12.23
C SER A 28 10.68 24.11 -11.28
N PHE A 29 9.93 24.84 -10.46
CA PHE A 29 8.96 24.24 -9.56
C PHE A 29 7.96 23.35 -10.34
N LEU A 30 7.57 23.76 -11.55
CA LEU A 30 6.71 22.96 -12.42
C LEU A 30 7.42 21.73 -13.02
N SER A 31 8.74 21.74 -13.18
CA SER A 31 9.47 20.57 -13.69
C SER A 31 9.54 19.44 -12.67
N LEU A 32 9.51 19.74 -11.36
CA LEU A 32 9.40 18.74 -10.29
C LEU A 32 8.16 17.85 -10.42
N PHE A 33 7.12 18.32 -11.11
CA PHE A 33 5.88 17.57 -11.35
C PHE A 33 5.79 17.00 -12.78
N ASN A 34 6.59 17.51 -13.73
CA ASN A 34 6.59 17.03 -15.11
C ASN A 34 7.49 15.81 -15.32
N ASP A 35 8.55 15.65 -14.52
CA ASP A 35 9.47 14.51 -14.65
C ASP A 35 8.86 13.16 -14.21
N ARG A 36 7.64 13.15 -13.64
CA ARG A 36 6.91 11.91 -13.32
C ARG A 36 6.11 11.33 -14.50
N LYS A 37 6.12 11.97 -15.68
CA LYS A 37 5.30 11.52 -16.83
C LYS A 37 6.03 10.67 -17.86
N HIS A 38 7.34 10.44 -17.76
CA HIS A 38 8.03 9.54 -18.68
C HIS A 38 9.18 8.80 -17.99
N ASP A 39 8.84 7.72 -17.31
CA ASP A 39 9.71 6.55 -17.29
C ASP A 39 8.91 5.38 -17.88
N ASN A 40 9.41 4.84 -18.99
CA ASN A 40 8.89 3.63 -19.62
C ASN A 40 9.03 2.46 -18.62
N LYS A 41 7.98 2.16 -17.87
CA LYS A 41 7.81 0.88 -17.19
C LYS A 41 6.68 0.14 -17.86
N GLU A 42 6.95 -1.11 -18.24
CA GLU A 42 5.98 -2.05 -18.78
C GLU A 42 4.63 -1.94 -18.04
N ASP A 43 3.56 -1.79 -18.83
CA ASP A 43 2.17 -1.56 -18.42
C ASP A 43 1.70 -2.59 -17.40
N THR A 44 1.92 -2.28 -16.12
CA THR A 44 1.17 -2.84 -15.01
C THR A 44 0.20 -1.76 -14.59
N VAL A 45 -0.92 -1.65 -15.33
CA VAL A 45 -2.02 -0.76 -14.97
C VAL A 45 -2.71 -1.36 -13.75
N ILE A 46 -2.11 -1.15 -12.57
CA ILE A 46 -2.80 -1.37 -11.31
C ILE A 46 -3.83 -0.24 -11.22
N VAL A 47 -5.11 -0.60 -11.31
CA VAL A 47 -6.19 0.38 -11.26
C VAL A 47 -6.44 0.76 -9.79
N GLU A 48 -6.48 2.05 -9.51
CA GLU A 48 -6.86 2.57 -8.19
C GLU A 48 -8.24 2.05 -7.78
N GLY A 49 -8.42 1.69 -6.51
CA GLY A 49 -9.68 1.13 -6.05
C GLY A 49 -9.62 0.37 -4.75
N ILE A 50 -10.80 0.01 -4.25
CA ILE A 50 -10.95 -0.83 -3.06
C ILE A 50 -11.25 -2.24 -3.52
N TYR A 51 -10.35 -3.16 -3.27
CA TYR A 51 -10.45 -4.56 -3.67
C TYR A 51 -10.74 -5.45 -2.46
N LYS A 52 -11.78 -6.29 -2.59
CA LYS A 52 -12.23 -7.19 -1.52
C LYS A 52 -12.66 -8.53 -2.08
N ASN A 53 -12.69 -9.55 -1.23
CA ASN A 53 -13.23 -10.86 -1.61
C ASN A 53 -14.73 -10.79 -1.91
N ASP A 54 -15.47 -10.14 -1.02
CA ASP A 54 -16.82 -9.70 -1.24
C ASP A 54 -16.91 -8.26 -0.72
N CYS A 55 -17.71 -7.40 -1.35
CA CYS A 55 -17.76 -5.99 -0.99
C CYS A 55 -18.39 -5.70 0.39
N LYS A 56 -18.66 -6.74 1.19
CA LYS A 56 -19.11 -6.65 2.57
C LYS A 56 -17.99 -6.97 3.56
N SER A 57 -16.91 -7.62 3.12
CA SER A 57 -15.76 -7.96 3.95
C SER A 57 -15.08 -6.72 4.52
N GLU A 58 -14.61 -6.82 5.75
CA GLU A 58 -13.82 -5.78 6.40
C GLU A 58 -12.34 -5.84 5.98
N THR A 59 -11.85 -7.02 5.59
CA THR A 59 -10.54 -7.16 4.97
C THR A 59 -10.58 -6.62 3.54
N GLY A 60 -9.64 -5.75 3.20
CA GLY A 60 -9.60 -5.12 1.88
C GLY A 60 -8.24 -4.52 1.55
N LEU A 61 -7.90 -4.54 0.27
CA LEU A 61 -6.73 -3.84 -0.27
C LEU A 61 -7.21 -2.57 -0.97
N ILE A 62 -6.74 -1.42 -0.51
CA ILE A 62 -7.12 -0.10 -1.03
C ILE A 62 -5.93 0.45 -1.79
N ILE A 63 -5.96 0.41 -3.11
CA ILE A 63 -4.90 0.91 -3.97
C ILE A 63 -5.19 2.38 -4.25
N LEU A 64 -4.29 3.26 -3.84
CA LEU A 64 -4.44 4.71 -3.97
C LEU A 64 -3.80 5.22 -5.26
N ASP A 65 -2.63 4.67 -5.60
CA ASP A 65 -1.86 4.97 -6.80
C ASP A 65 -0.88 3.81 -7.07
N ALA A 66 0.07 4.02 -8.01
CA ALA A 66 1.05 2.99 -8.41
C ALA A 66 2.06 2.60 -7.32
N GLU A 67 2.21 3.40 -6.27
CA GLU A 67 3.23 3.23 -5.22
C GLU A 67 2.62 3.07 -3.82
N ASN A 68 1.35 3.44 -3.62
CA ASN A 68 0.74 3.54 -2.31
C ASN A 68 -0.57 2.73 -2.20
N ALA A 69 -0.72 2.03 -1.08
CA ALA A 69 -1.94 1.33 -0.73
C ALA A 69 -2.20 1.34 0.79
N TYR A 70 -3.44 1.03 1.16
CA TYR A 70 -3.77 0.56 2.50
C TYR A 70 -4.18 -0.90 2.47
N LEU A 71 -3.88 -1.61 3.56
CA LEU A 71 -4.41 -2.94 3.81
C LEU A 71 -5.23 -2.89 5.09
N ASP A 72 -6.51 -3.15 4.93
CA ASP A 72 -7.45 -3.38 6.01
C ASP A 72 -7.43 -4.87 6.34
N LEU A 73 -7.13 -5.20 7.60
CA LEU A 73 -7.17 -6.57 8.10
C LEU A 73 -8.12 -6.66 9.28
N MET A 74 -9.04 -7.62 9.19
CA MET A 74 -9.72 -8.14 10.35
C MET A 74 -8.94 -9.34 10.91
N THR A 75 -8.51 -9.23 12.15
CA THR A 75 -7.84 -10.29 12.90
C THR A 75 -8.73 -10.76 14.04
N HIS A 76 -8.35 -11.83 14.74
CA HIS A 76 -9.08 -12.29 15.92
C HIS A 76 -9.13 -11.23 17.04
N ASP A 77 -8.14 -10.34 17.10
CA ASP A 77 -8.06 -9.26 18.09
C ASP A 77 -8.75 -7.97 17.63
N GLY A 78 -9.24 -7.92 16.39
CA GLY A 78 -9.92 -6.76 15.83
C GLY A 78 -9.29 -6.22 14.55
N TYR A 79 -9.58 -4.95 14.28
CA TYR A 79 -9.35 -4.31 12.98
C TYR A 79 -8.08 -3.45 12.98
N VAL A 80 -7.22 -3.68 11.99
CA VAL A 80 -6.04 -2.84 11.74
C VAL A 80 -6.03 -2.34 10.29
N ARG A 81 -5.69 -1.06 10.12
CA ARG A 81 -5.39 -0.46 8.83
C ARG A 81 -3.90 -0.18 8.75
N LEU A 82 -3.27 -0.73 7.72
CA LEU A 82 -1.84 -0.66 7.51
C LEU A 82 -1.54 0.21 6.29
N VAL A 83 -0.54 1.07 6.40
CA VAL A 83 0.06 1.78 5.27
C VAL A 83 1.00 0.82 4.56
N MET A 84 0.81 0.68 3.24
CA MET A 84 1.53 -0.25 2.40
C MET A 84 2.22 0.49 1.25
N ALA A 85 3.37 -0.01 0.82
CA ALA A 85 4.09 0.48 -0.35
C ALA A 85 4.03 -0.57 -1.46
N ILE A 86 3.86 -0.13 -2.71
CA ILE A 86 3.83 -0.98 -3.90
C ILE A 86 5.14 -0.79 -4.66
N LYS A 87 5.81 -1.89 -5.01
CA LYS A 87 7.01 -1.89 -5.86
C LYS A 87 7.02 -3.13 -6.73
N ASN A 88 6.96 -2.95 -8.05
CA ASN A 88 6.96 -4.05 -9.02
C ASN A 88 5.91 -5.12 -8.70
N ASN A 89 4.68 -4.68 -8.41
CA ASN A 89 3.54 -5.50 -7.99
C ASN A 89 3.66 -6.20 -6.62
N ASP A 90 4.80 -6.09 -5.95
CA ASP A 90 4.96 -6.56 -4.59
C ASP A 90 4.51 -5.46 -3.62
N ILE A 91 3.78 -5.84 -2.58
CA ILE A 91 3.24 -4.92 -1.58
C ILE A 91 3.94 -5.17 -0.24
N PHE A 92 4.53 -4.11 0.30
CA PHE A 92 5.34 -4.11 1.50
C PHE A 92 4.62 -3.40 2.64
N PHE A 93 4.79 -3.90 3.86
CA PHE A 93 4.40 -3.15 5.05
C PHE A 93 5.27 -1.91 5.18
N ASN A 94 4.66 -0.77 5.49
CA ASN A 94 5.37 0.48 5.76
C ASN A 94 5.16 0.93 7.21
N SER A 95 3.90 1.15 7.62
CA SER A 95 3.57 1.59 8.98
C SER A 95 2.11 1.31 9.37
N LEU A 96 1.78 1.49 10.64
CA LEU A 96 0.38 1.51 11.10
C LEU A 96 -0.30 2.82 10.69
N ALA A 97 -1.53 2.76 10.20
CA ALA A 97 -2.32 3.98 9.99
C ALA A 97 -2.84 4.53 11.33
N ALA A 98 -3.04 5.84 11.40
CA ALA A 98 -3.48 6.54 12.63
C ALA A 98 -4.87 6.09 13.16
N ILE A 99 -5.67 5.40 12.34
CA ILE A 99 -7.03 4.93 12.68
C ILE A 99 -7.03 3.48 13.20
N THR A 100 -5.86 2.88 13.41
CA THR A 100 -5.74 1.48 13.88
C THR A 100 -6.44 1.29 15.23
N ARG A 101 -7.49 0.47 15.26
CA ARG A 101 -8.23 0.12 16.46
C ARG A 101 -7.85 -1.30 16.84
N LEU A 102 -6.76 -1.41 17.62
CA LEU A 102 -6.17 -2.63 18.21
C LEU A 102 -4.90 -3.08 17.45
N ASP A 103 -3.75 -2.81 18.07
CA ASP A 103 -2.39 -3.01 17.53
C ASP A 103 -1.66 -4.20 18.20
N LYS A 104 -2.35 -4.98 19.04
CA LYS A 104 -1.72 -5.98 19.91
C LYS A 104 -1.39 -7.30 19.25
N THR A 105 -1.90 -7.54 18.04
CA THR A 105 -1.79 -8.83 17.36
C THR A 105 -0.35 -9.16 16.97
N LEU A 106 0.43 -8.15 16.55
CA LEU A 106 1.80 -8.33 16.06
C LEU A 106 2.75 -7.34 16.71
N ASP A 107 4.02 -7.73 16.85
CA ASP A 107 5.10 -6.78 17.13
C ASP A 107 5.44 -6.01 15.85
N TRP A 108 4.61 -5.03 15.50
CA TRP A 108 4.72 -4.23 14.28
C TRP A 108 6.10 -3.59 14.08
N LYS A 109 6.82 -3.31 15.17
CA LYS A 109 8.19 -2.76 15.12
C LYS A 109 9.23 -3.77 14.61
N SER A 110 8.92 -5.06 14.69
CA SER A 110 9.78 -6.14 14.24
C SER A 110 9.41 -6.68 12.86
N ILE A 111 8.29 -6.23 12.28
CA ILE A 111 7.89 -6.59 10.93
C ILE A 111 8.85 -5.95 9.91
N SER A 112 9.30 -6.75 8.96
CA SER A 112 10.21 -6.30 7.90
C SER A 112 9.50 -5.37 6.92
N LEU A 113 10.15 -4.26 6.59
CA LEU A 113 9.76 -3.36 5.50
C LEU A 113 10.35 -3.78 4.14
N GLU A 114 11.26 -4.76 4.15
CA GLU A 114 12.03 -5.20 2.98
C GLU A 114 11.48 -6.49 2.38
N LYS A 115 10.60 -7.20 3.10
CA LYS A 115 9.95 -8.41 2.60
C LYS A 115 8.50 -8.12 2.21
N PRO A 116 8.05 -8.62 1.04
CA PRO A 116 6.69 -8.39 0.60
C PRO A 116 5.72 -9.16 1.49
N VAL A 117 4.60 -8.52 1.80
CA VAL A 117 3.46 -9.10 2.51
C VAL A 117 2.57 -9.87 1.55
N LEU A 118 2.41 -9.33 0.34
CA LEU A 118 1.67 -9.97 -0.74
C LEU A 118 2.17 -9.46 -2.09
N ARG A 119 1.83 -10.18 -3.16
CA ARG A 119 2.03 -9.76 -4.55
C ARG A 119 0.68 -9.70 -5.25
N ILE A 120 0.49 -8.70 -6.13
CA ILE A 120 -0.73 -8.55 -6.92
C ILE A 120 -0.48 -8.75 -8.41
N GLU A 121 -1.45 -9.30 -9.12
CA GLU A 121 -1.40 -9.40 -10.58
C GLU A 121 -2.74 -8.96 -11.17
N PRO A 122 -2.77 -7.97 -12.08
CA PRO A 122 -4.02 -7.59 -12.74
C PRO A 122 -4.59 -8.77 -13.53
N VAL A 123 -5.89 -9.05 -13.33
CA VAL A 123 -6.64 -10.06 -14.10
C VAL A 123 -7.58 -9.36 -15.08
N SER A 124 -8.23 -8.28 -14.65
CA SER A 124 -9.03 -7.36 -15.47
C SER A 124 -9.13 -6.00 -14.78
N GLU A 125 -9.81 -5.02 -15.39
CA GLU A 125 -9.96 -3.66 -14.81
C GLU A 125 -10.49 -3.69 -13.35
N ASP A 126 -11.43 -4.58 -13.07
CA ASP A 126 -12.06 -4.72 -11.75
C ASP A 126 -11.56 -5.93 -10.95
N LYS A 127 -10.51 -6.64 -11.38
CA LYS A 127 -10.06 -7.88 -10.71
C LYS A 127 -8.55 -7.97 -10.60
N ILE A 128 -8.08 -8.36 -9.43
CA ILE A 128 -6.67 -8.66 -9.18
C ILE A 128 -6.52 -10.03 -8.52
N SER A 129 -5.49 -10.75 -8.93
CA SER A 129 -4.99 -11.92 -8.22
C SER A 129 -4.08 -11.47 -7.09
N VAL A 130 -4.22 -12.06 -5.91
CA VAL A 130 -3.42 -11.79 -4.72
C VAL A 130 -2.71 -13.06 -4.30
N HIS A 131 -1.38 -13.03 -4.29
CA HIS A 131 -0.53 -14.04 -3.68
C HIS A 131 -0.10 -13.59 -2.28
N TRP A 132 -0.71 -14.17 -1.24
CA TRP A 132 -0.43 -13.78 0.14
C TRP A 132 0.82 -14.48 0.69
N THR A 133 1.75 -13.68 1.22
CA THR A 133 2.97 -14.17 1.89
C THR A 133 2.86 -14.08 3.41
N GLY A 134 2.20 -13.06 3.94
CA GLY A 134 2.14 -12.76 5.37
C GLY A 134 3.27 -11.82 5.83
N PHE A 135 3.25 -11.45 7.10
CA PHE A 135 4.18 -10.46 7.66
C PHE A 135 5.43 -11.15 8.19
N TYR A 136 6.57 -10.95 7.56
CA TYR A 136 7.82 -11.48 8.08
C TYR A 136 8.30 -10.70 9.30
N ASN A 137 8.41 -11.37 10.44
CA ASN A 137 8.97 -10.81 11.66
C ASN A 137 10.49 -11.06 11.72
N SER A 138 11.26 -9.98 11.61
CA SER A 138 12.72 -10.04 11.59
C SER A 138 13.34 -10.46 12.93
N ARG A 139 12.63 -10.24 14.05
CA ARG A 139 13.11 -10.59 15.39
C ARG A 139 13.06 -12.11 15.62
N ILE A 140 11.91 -12.72 15.34
CA ILE A 140 11.70 -14.17 15.55
C ILE A 140 11.98 -15.00 14.29
N LYS A 141 12.25 -14.34 13.15
CA LYS A 141 12.58 -14.94 11.84
C LYS A 141 11.48 -15.84 11.27
N THR A 142 10.23 -15.56 11.57
CA THR A 142 9.06 -16.32 11.09
C THR A 142 8.09 -15.42 10.35
N VAL A 143 7.17 -16.03 9.60
CA VAL A 143 6.02 -15.34 9.00
C VAL A 143 4.87 -15.35 10.00
N GLU A 144 4.33 -14.18 10.27
CA GLU A 144 3.11 -13.98 11.05
C GLU A 144 1.92 -13.74 10.11
N ILE A 145 0.74 -14.23 10.49
CA ILE A 145 -0.46 -14.29 9.62
C ILE A 145 -0.12 -14.99 8.28
N PRO A 146 0.33 -16.26 8.29
CA PRO A 146 0.63 -17.00 7.07
C PRO A 146 -0.63 -17.38 6.27
N GLU A 147 -1.80 -17.39 6.90
CA GLU A 147 -3.08 -17.64 6.24
C GLU A 147 -3.54 -16.40 5.46
N ASN A 148 -4.01 -16.60 4.23
CA ASN A 148 -4.48 -15.51 3.38
C ASN A 148 -5.82 -14.94 3.91
N PRO A 149 -5.87 -13.65 4.30
CA PRO A 149 -7.05 -13.05 4.92
C PRO A 149 -8.16 -12.72 3.91
N PHE A 150 -7.91 -12.87 2.61
CA PHE A 150 -8.89 -12.67 1.54
C PHE A 150 -9.69 -13.94 1.21
N ILE A 151 -9.42 -15.06 1.87
CA ILE A 151 -9.94 -16.37 1.47
C ILE A 151 -10.91 -16.93 2.50
N ILE A 152 -12.04 -17.46 2.02
CA ILE A 152 -13.02 -18.21 2.82
C ILE A 152 -12.66 -19.72 2.87
N GLU A 153 -11.81 -20.24 1.98
CA GLU A 153 -11.49 -21.69 1.81
C GLU A 153 -9.99 -22.05 1.53
N GLY A 154 -9.04 -21.57 2.32
CA GLY A 154 -7.70 -22.19 2.47
C GLY A 154 -6.68 -22.18 1.29
N LYS A 155 -6.88 -21.45 0.20
CA LYS A 155 -5.86 -21.30 -0.88
C LYS A 155 -4.79 -20.24 -0.51
N ARG A 156 -3.72 -20.09 -1.31
CA ARG A 156 -2.74 -18.98 -1.14
C ARG A 156 -2.93 -17.87 -2.17
N ASP A 157 -3.32 -18.26 -3.37
CA ASP A 157 -3.74 -17.35 -4.45
C ASP A 157 -5.24 -17.16 -4.41
N HIS A 158 -5.67 -15.91 -4.58
CA HIS A 158 -7.09 -15.59 -4.62
C HIS A 158 -7.38 -14.37 -5.48
N ILE A 159 -8.54 -14.39 -6.16
CA ILE A 159 -9.00 -13.25 -6.94
C ILE A 159 -9.91 -12.41 -6.07
N ILE A 160 -9.59 -11.12 -5.95
CA ILE A 160 -10.44 -10.12 -5.30
C ILE A 160 -10.96 -9.12 -6.33
N GLU A 161 -12.16 -8.60 -6.08
CA GLU A 161 -12.90 -7.75 -7.00
C GLU A 161 -12.95 -6.31 -6.47
N LYS A 162 -12.93 -5.36 -7.40
CA LYS A 162 -13.07 -3.94 -7.12
C LYS A 162 -14.51 -3.65 -6.67
N CYS A 163 -14.63 -3.02 -5.53
CA CYS A 163 -15.90 -2.60 -4.95
C CYS A 163 -16.27 -1.19 -5.40
N LYS A 164 -17.57 -1.01 -5.67
CA LYS A 164 -18.17 0.26 -6.07
C LYS A 164 -18.57 1.09 -4.86
#